data_AF-A0A0B7NAT4-F1
#
_entry.id   AF-A0A0B7NAT4-F1
#
_cell.length_a   1.000
_cell.length_b   1.000
_cell.length_c   1.000
_cell.angle_alpha   90.00
_cell.angle_beta   90.00
_cell.angle_gamma   90.00
#
_symmetry.space_group_name_H-M   'P 1'
#
loop_
_entity.id
_entity.type
_entity.pdbx_description
1 polymer ?
#
loop_
_entity_poly.entity_id
_entity_poly.type
_entity_poly.pdbx_seq_one_letter_code
_entity_poly.pdbx_strand_id
1 'polypeptide(L)'
;GDIIKSRSHNTSITYGYKQLKFLFFCKKVYAGRPAICRFRVRDTKLLAFLMREAVKREVRKAGETYNGTANTVDMESFAAAINAENKKLSYSTCNIYVCAIVDLWNYQRLIGTNPHTSPTVKIITEILKVVRKREAQNNKDINVDRATSALTNGYSTIAQIKLISQTFINNPEQSFKYSFRNNLAFLLSHYLLLRGESVRNLEFSGLQYMELSKVGTEGTYPAIPIELLVTQNPSHDCVR
;
A
#
# COMPACT_ATOMS: atom_id res chain seq x y z
N GLY A 1 -28.18 8.26 -10.29
CA GLY A 1 -27.39 9.38 -9.76
C GLY A 1 -26.56 8.93 -8.58
N ASP A 2 -25.80 7.84 -8.73
CA ASP A 2 -25.44 6.98 -7.59
C ASP A 2 -23.92 6.80 -7.39
N ILE A 3 -23.08 7.23 -8.33
CA ILE A 3 -21.61 7.06 -8.21
C ILE A 3 -21.00 8.01 -7.16
N ILE A 4 -21.60 9.17 -6.91
CA ILE A 4 -21.10 10.11 -5.89
C ILE A 4 -21.52 9.66 -4.48
N LYS A 5 -22.71 9.06 -4.33
CA LYS A 5 -23.24 8.58 -3.05
C LYS A 5 -22.56 7.30 -2.56
N SER A 6 -21.95 6.51 -3.44
CA SER A 6 -21.29 5.24 -3.09
C SER A 6 -19.83 5.39 -2.66
N ARG A 7 -19.27 6.61 -2.61
CA ARG A 7 -17.85 6.82 -2.27
C ARG A 7 -17.66 6.90 -0.77
N SER A 8 -16.58 6.29 -0.28
CA SER A 8 -16.10 6.60 1.06
C SER A 8 -15.73 8.08 1.17
N HIS A 9 -15.93 8.67 2.35
CA HIS A 9 -15.67 10.09 2.61
C HIS A 9 -14.23 10.50 2.21
N ASN A 10 -13.24 9.66 2.57
CA ASN A 10 -11.82 9.90 2.27
C ASN A 10 -11.53 9.86 0.76
N THR A 11 -12.20 8.98 0.01
CA THR A 11 -12.07 8.90 -1.45
C THR A 11 -12.64 10.14 -2.12
N SER A 12 -13.77 10.66 -1.63
CA SER A 12 -14.39 11.88 -2.16
C SER A 12 -13.50 13.11 -1.99
N ILE A 13 -12.89 13.31 -0.81
CA ILE A 13 -11.96 14.42 -0.56
C ILE A 13 -10.73 14.29 -1.45
N THR A 14 -10.12 13.11 -1.47
CA THR A 14 -8.89 12.85 -2.23
C THR A 14 -9.11 13.05 -3.72
N TYR A 15 -10.19 12.49 -4.28
CA TYR A 15 -10.49 12.63 -5.70
C TYR A 15 -10.90 14.05 -6.06
N GLY A 16 -11.69 14.72 -5.22
CA GLY A 16 -12.15 16.09 -5.46
C GLY A 16 -10.98 17.06 -5.69
N TYR A 17 -9.97 17.04 -4.83
CA TYR A 17 -8.78 17.89 -5.02
C TYR A 17 -8.04 17.59 -6.34
N LYS A 18 -7.90 16.31 -6.70
CA LYS A 18 -7.18 15.87 -7.91
C LYS A 18 -7.97 16.23 -9.18
N GLN A 19 -9.29 16.11 -9.13
CA GLN A 19 -10.20 16.52 -10.20
C GLN A 19 -10.18 18.03 -10.42
N LEU A 20 -10.25 18.82 -9.34
CA LEU A 20 -10.11 20.28 -9.41
C LEU A 20 -8.81 20.69 -10.08
N LYS A 21 -7.70 20.08 -9.67
CA LYS A 21 -6.38 20.34 -10.28
C LYS A 21 -6.35 20.03 -11.78
N PHE A 22 -6.96 18.92 -12.20
CA PHE A 22 -7.12 18.59 -13.62
C PHE A 22 -7.99 19.60 -14.38
N LEU A 23 -9.08 20.08 -13.78
CA LEU A 23 -9.95 21.10 -14.37
C LEU A 23 -9.23 22.45 -14.50
N PHE A 24 -8.42 22.85 -13.50
CA PHE A 24 -7.56 24.03 -13.58
C PHE A 24 -6.52 23.92 -14.70
N PHE A 25 -5.87 22.75 -14.82
CA PHE A 25 -5.00 22.46 -15.95
C PHE A 25 -5.75 22.63 -17.29
N CYS A 26 -6.97 22.09 -17.39
CA CYS A 26 -7.77 22.22 -18.60
C CYS A 26 -8.16 23.68 -18.89
N LYS A 27 -8.46 24.47 -17.85
CA LYS A 27 -8.75 25.91 -17.96
C LYS A 27 -7.56 26.67 -18.52
N LYS A 28 -6.35 26.37 -18.05
CA LYS A 28 -5.11 27.04 -18.46
C LYS A 28 -4.65 26.61 -19.87
N VAL A 29 -4.59 25.31 -20.12
CA VAL A 29 -4.00 24.76 -21.36
C VAL A 29 -4.96 24.81 -22.54
N TYR A 30 -6.27 24.69 -22.31
CA TYR A 30 -7.29 24.71 -23.37
C TYR A 30 -8.17 25.96 -23.31
N ALA A 31 -7.61 27.10 -22.87
CA ALA A 31 -8.33 28.37 -22.75
C ALA A 31 -8.99 28.80 -24.08
N GLY A 32 -8.33 28.56 -25.22
CA GLY A 32 -8.86 28.85 -26.56
C GLY A 32 -9.96 27.92 -27.06
N ARG A 33 -10.35 26.88 -26.30
CA ARG A 33 -11.46 25.98 -26.66
C ARG A 33 -12.76 26.45 -25.99
N PRO A 34 -13.94 26.23 -26.64
CA PRO A 34 -15.24 26.50 -26.02
C PRO A 34 -15.39 25.75 -24.69
N ALA A 35 -16.08 26.37 -23.72
CA ALA A 35 -16.24 25.83 -22.36
C ALA A 35 -16.78 24.38 -22.36
N ILE A 36 -17.70 24.08 -23.29
CA ILE A 36 -18.33 22.78 -23.43
C ILE A 36 -17.32 21.66 -23.74
N CYS A 37 -16.29 21.96 -24.52
CA CYS A 37 -15.23 21.01 -24.89
C CYS A 37 -14.02 21.13 -23.96
N ARG A 38 -13.87 22.25 -23.25
CA ARG A 38 -12.70 22.56 -22.41
C ARG A 38 -12.59 21.62 -21.21
N PHE A 39 -13.69 21.31 -20.55
CA PHE A 39 -13.70 20.51 -19.31
C PHE A 39 -14.04 19.02 -19.52
N ARG A 40 -14.45 18.63 -20.73
CA ARG A 40 -14.66 17.21 -21.07
C ARG A 40 -13.37 16.44 -20.95
N VAL A 41 -13.39 15.36 -20.16
CA VAL A 41 -12.25 14.45 -20.01
C VAL A 41 -12.07 13.67 -21.32
N ARG A 42 -10.82 13.62 -21.80
CA ARG A 42 -10.41 12.80 -22.94
C ARG A 42 -9.07 12.14 -22.62
N ASP A 43 -8.81 11.02 -23.27
CA ASP A 43 -7.52 10.31 -23.27
C ASP A 43 -6.33 11.26 -23.50
N THR A 44 -6.38 12.10 -24.53
CA THR A 44 -5.36 13.07 -24.91
C THR A 44 -5.11 14.12 -23.83
N LYS A 45 -6.15 14.54 -23.10
CA LYS A 45 -6.02 15.50 -22.00
C LYS A 45 -5.46 14.86 -20.75
N LEU A 46 -5.89 13.64 -20.43
CA LEU A 46 -5.33 12.87 -19.33
C LEU A 46 -3.85 12.58 -19.57
N LEU A 47 -3.49 12.19 -20.80
CA LEU A 47 -2.11 11.99 -21.22
C LEU A 47 -1.28 13.28 -21.08
N ALA A 48 -1.76 14.40 -21.63
CA ALA A 48 -1.07 15.70 -21.54
C ALA A 48 -0.91 16.15 -20.08
N PHE A 49 -1.92 15.91 -19.24
CA PHE A 49 -1.86 16.18 -17.82
C PHE A 49 -0.80 15.31 -17.13
N LEU A 50 -0.80 13.98 -17.35
CA LEU A 50 0.20 13.09 -16.74
C LEU A 50 1.62 13.44 -17.19
N MET A 51 1.84 13.70 -18.48
CA MET A 51 3.16 14.06 -18.99
C MET A 51 3.67 15.38 -18.40
N ARG A 52 2.80 16.38 -18.24
CA ARG A 52 3.18 17.71 -17.76
C ARG A 52 3.23 17.83 -16.23
N GLU A 53 2.20 17.33 -15.55
CA GLU A 53 1.99 17.51 -14.11
C GLU A 53 2.46 16.31 -13.28
N ALA A 54 2.58 15.12 -13.86
CA ALA A 54 2.95 13.91 -13.12
C ALA A 54 4.35 13.38 -13.44
N VAL A 55 4.82 13.53 -14.68
CA VAL A 55 6.12 13.00 -15.11
C VAL A 55 7.23 14.06 -15.13
N LYS A 56 6.92 15.31 -15.47
CA LYS A 56 7.88 16.42 -15.64
C LYS A 56 7.83 17.50 -14.56
N ARG A 57 7.03 17.32 -13.50
CA ARG A 57 6.85 18.35 -12.49
C ARG A 57 8.06 18.45 -11.56
N GLU A 58 8.66 19.63 -11.50
CA GLU A 58 9.50 20.08 -10.38
C GLU A 58 8.62 20.12 -9.11
N VAL A 59 9.08 19.51 -8.04
CA VAL A 59 8.29 19.44 -6.80
C VAL A 59 8.15 20.83 -6.24
N ARG A 60 6.94 21.18 -5.79
CA ARG A 60 6.78 22.40 -5.00
C ARG A 60 7.53 22.20 -3.70
N LYS A 61 8.46 23.12 -3.39
CA LYS A 61 9.08 23.24 -2.07
C LYS A 61 8.02 22.97 -1.00
N ALA A 62 8.26 21.96 -0.18
CA ALA A 62 7.41 21.70 0.97
C ALA A 62 7.60 22.87 1.94
N GLY A 63 6.56 23.68 2.13
CA GLY A 63 6.60 24.81 3.08
C GLY A 63 6.18 26.15 2.47
N GLU A 64 4.89 26.27 2.13
CA GLU A 64 4.20 27.57 2.26
C GLU A 64 3.32 27.52 3.52
N THR A 65 3.94 27.21 4.65
CA THR A 65 3.53 27.75 5.95
C THR A 65 4.70 28.61 6.40
N TYR A 66 4.61 29.89 6.05
CA TYR A 66 5.54 30.92 6.49
C TYR A 66 5.26 31.17 7.98
N ASN A 67 5.89 30.39 8.85
CA ASN A 67 6.08 30.80 10.23
C ASN A 67 7.46 31.45 10.27
N GLY A 68 7.44 32.79 10.36
CA GLY A 68 8.64 33.59 10.54
C GLY A 68 9.43 33.14 11.77
N THR A 69 10.70 33.55 11.76
CA THR A 69 11.73 33.40 12.79
C THR A 69 12.42 32.04 12.93
N ALA A 70 13.41 31.79 12.07
CA ALA A 70 14.78 31.40 12.46
C ALA A 70 15.68 31.36 11.21
N ASN A 71 16.52 32.39 11.04
CA ASN A 71 17.55 32.41 9.99
C ASN A 71 18.76 31.58 10.44
N THR A 72 18.73 30.29 10.19
CA THR A 72 19.95 29.46 10.04
C THR A 72 19.66 28.47 8.94
N VAL A 73 20.13 28.76 7.72
CA VAL A 73 20.02 27.85 6.59
C VAL A 73 21.11 26.79 6.75
N ASP A 74 20.74 25.68 7.36
CA ASP A 74 21.51 24.45 7.39
C ASP A 74 21.72 23.92 5.97
N MET A 75 22.99 23.67 5.58
CA MET A 75 23.37 23.16 4.25
C MET A 75 22.63 21.85 3.88
N GLU A 76 22.26 21.06 4.89
CA GLU A 76 21.51 19.82 4.74
C GLU A 76 20.03 20.06 4.37
N SER A 77 19.41 21.14 4.88
CA SER A 77 18.05 21.54 4.50
C SER A 77 18.01 22.16 3.09
N PHE A 78 19.08 22.86 2.70
CA PHE A 78 19.26 23.36 1.33
C PHE A 78 19.46 22.21 0.33
N ALA A 79 20.29 21.21 0.66
CA ALA A 79 20.46 19.99 -0.14
C ALA A 79 19.16 19.17 -0.22
N ALA A 80 18.41 19.07 0.88
CA ALA A 80 17.10 18.42 0.90
C ALA A 80 16.06 19.16 0.04
N ALA A 81 16.08 20.50 0.02
CA ALA A 81 15.22 21.31 -0.83
C ALA A 81 15.55 21.16 -2.33
N ILE A 82 16.84 21.12 -2.70
CA ILE A 82 17.31 20.87 -4.08
C ILE A 82 16.95 19.43 -4.52
N ASN A 83 17.10 18.45 -3.64
CA ASN A 83 16.69 17.06 -3.90
C ASN A 83 15.17 16.91 -4.00
N ALA A 84 14.42 17.68 -3.20
CA ALA A 84 12.97 17.73 -3.30
C ALA A 84 12.54 18.30 -4.66
N GLU A 85 13.12 19.42 -5.10
CA GLU A 85 12.79 20.10 -6.37
C GLU A 85 12.86 19.16 -7.60
N ASN A 86 13.75 18.16 -7.58
CA ASN A 86 13.91 17.15 -8.63
C ASN A 86 13.08 15.85 -8.45
N LYS A 87 12.31 15.71 -7.35
CA LYS A 87 11.63 14.46 -6.98
C LYS A 87 10.31 14.26 -7.74
N LYS A 88 10.39 13.66 -8.93
CA LYS A 88 9.23 13.26 -9.75
C LYS A 88 8.18 12.49 -8.91
N LEU A 89 6.89 12.63 -9.23
CA LEU A 89 5.81 11.98 -8.48
C LEU A 89 5.96 10.45 -8.43
N SER A 90 5.61 9.87 -7.27
CA SER A 90 5.50 8.42 -7.05
C SER A 90 4.39 7.81 -7.92
N TYR A 91 4.54 6.53 -8.27
CA TYR A 91 3.53 5.72 -8.95
C TYR A 91 2.17 5.82 -8.27
N SER A 92 2.14 5.74 -6.93
CA SER A 92 0.89 5.78 -6.15
C SER A 92 0.09 7.06 -6.44
N THR A 93 0.78 8.19 -6.47
CA THR A 93 0.18 9.49 -6.73
C THR A 93 -0.31 9.61 -8.17
N CYS A 94 0.49 9.16 -9.15
CA CYS A 94 0.08 9.10 -10.56
C CYS A 94 -1.17 8.24 -10.75
N ASN A 95 -1.22 7.08 -10.11
CA ASN A 95 -2.37 6.17 -10.16
C ASN A 95 -3.63 6.81 -9.55
N ILE A 96 -3.51 7.51 -8.42
CA ILE A 96 -4.64 8.23 -7.81
C ILE A 96 -5.16 9.34 -8.74
N TYR A 97 -4.29 10.07 -9.45
CA TYR A 97 -4.76 11.04 -10.46
C TYR A 97 -5.53 10.36 -11.59
N VAL A 98 -5.04 9.22 -12.10
CA VAL A 98 -5.75 8.45 -13.14
C VAL A 98 -7.12 8.03 -12.64
N CYS A 99 -7.20 7.40 -11.47
CA CYS A 99 -8.47 6.97 -10.89
C CYS A 99 -9.45 8.14 -10.68
N ALA A 100 -8.97 9.27 -10.15
CA ALA A 100 -9.80 10.45 -9.92
C ALA A 100 -10.31 11.06 -11.25
N ILE A 101 -9.51 11.06 -12.32
CA ILE A 101 -9.91 11.63 -13.61
C ILE A 101 -10.84 10.67 -14.38
N VAL A 102 -10.63 9.35 -14.28
CA VAL A 102 -11.57 8.33 -14.79
C VAL A 102 -12.92 8.44 -14.07
N ASP A 103 -12.90 8.67 -12.77
CA ASP A 103 -14.09 8.90 -11.98
C ASP A 103 -14.85 10.17 -12.41
N LEU A 104 -14.14 11.25 -12.71
CA LEU A 104 -14.72 12.46 -13.30
C LEU A 104 -15.33 12.18 -14.70
N TRP A 105 -14.67 11.36 -15.52
CA TRP A 105 -15.21 10.93 -16.81
C TRP A 105 -16.50 10.11 -16.65
N ASN A 106 -16.53 9.16 -15.71
CA ASN A 106 -17.74 8.39 -15.39
C ASN A 106 -18.91 9.31 -15.01
N TYR A 107 -18.64 10.32 -14.18
CA TYR A 107 -19.64 11.33 -13.82
C TYR A 107 -20.15 12.11 -15.04
N GLN A 108 -19.25 12.58 -15.92
CA GLN A 108 -19.63 13.28 -17.15
C GLN A 108 -20.41 12.40 -18.14
N ARG A 109 -20.13 11.09 -18.15
CA ARG A 109 -20.82 10.08 -18.96
C ARG A 109 -22.23 9.82 -18.46
N LEU A 110 -22.43 9.75 -17.15
CA LEU A 110 -23.75 9.60 -16.52
C LEU A 110 -24.68 10.77 -16.82
N ILE A 111 -24.16 12.00 -16.81
CA ILE A 111 -24.94 13.22 -17.09
C ILE A 111 -25.11 13.45 -18.60
N GLY A 112 -24.53 12.59 -19.44
CA GLY A 112 -24.62 12.71 -20.90
C GLY A 112 -23.78 13.86 -21.48
N THR A 113 -22.93 14.50 -20.69
CA THR A 113 -22.11 15.64 -21.13
C THR A 113 -20.90 15.21 -21.95
N ASN A 114 -20.44 13.96 -21.80
CA ASN A 114 -19.25 13.44 -22.47
C ASN A 114 -19.56 12.17 -23.29
N PRO A 115 -19.51 12.24 -24.63
CA PRO A 115 -19.72 11.07 -25.50
C PRO A 115 -18.46 10.24 -25.75
N HIS A 116 -17.29 10.70 -25.29
CA HIS A 116 -16.01 10.06 -25.60
C HIS A 116 -15.82 8.73 -24.85
N THR A 117 -15.05 7.84 -25.46
CA THR A 117 -14.62 6.56 -24.88
C THR A 117 -13.78 6.75 -23.62
N SER A 118 -13.59 5.67 -22.87
CA SER A 118 -12.79 5.69 -21.64
C SER A 118 -11.45 6.37 -21.86
N PRO A 119 -11.04 7.30 -20.97
CA PRO A 119 -9.78 8.01 -21.12
C PRO A 119 -8.57 7.12 -20.88
N THR A 120 -8.75 5.92 -20.30
CA THR A 120 -7.69 4.95 -19.99
C THR A 120 -7.31 4.15 -21.24
N VAL A 121 -6.48 4.75 -22.08
CA VAL A 121 -5.90 4.08 -23.27
C VAL A 121 -4.60 3.35 -22.91
N LYS A 122 -4.20 2.38 -23.75
CA LYS A 122 -2.96 1.57 -23.56
C LYS A 122 -1.73 2.42 -23.22
N ILE A 123 -1.60 3.59 -23.83
CA ILE A 123 -0.49 4.53 -23.60
C ILE A 123 -0.38 4.96 -22.13
N ILE A 124 -1.49 5.18 -21.43
CA ILE A 124 -1.47 5.59 -20.02
C ILE A 124 -0.99 4.44 -19.14
N THR A 125 -1.39 3.21 -19.45
CA THR A 125 -0.90 2.02 -18.73
C THR A 125 0.60 1.83 -18.93
N GLU A 126 1.12 2.09 -20.14
CA GLU A 126 2.57 2.05 -20.40
C GLU A 126 3.32 3.13 -19.63
N ILE A 127 2.79 4.36 -19.55
CA ILE A 127 3.39 5.43 -18.74
C ILE A 127 3.45 5.05 -17.26
N LEU A 128 2.38 4.45 -16.73
CA LEU A 128 2.35 3.98 -15.35
C LEU A 128 3.38 2.86 -15.10
N LYS A 129 3.59 1.96 -16.06
CA LYS A 129 4.65 0.94 -16.00
C LYS A 129 6.04 1.57 -15.99
N VAL A 130 6.28 2.58 -16.84
CA VAL A 130 7.56 3.30 -16.87
C VAL A 130 7.81 4.02 -15.54
N VAL A 131 6.80 4.69 -14.97
CA VAL A 131 6.91 5.35 -13.66
C VAL A 131 7.20 4.34 -12.55
N ARG A 132 6.52 3.18 -12.55
CA ARG A 132 6.76 2.09 -11.59
C ARG A 132 8.18 1.55 -11.70
N LYS A 133 8.66 1.29 -12.92
CA LYS A 133 10.02 0.78 -13.16
C LYS A 133 11.08 1.79 -12.70
N ARG A 134 10.87 3.08 -12.96
CA ARG A 134 11.73 4.16 -12.47
C ARG A 134 11.77 4.22 -10.95
N GLU A 135 10.63 4.18 -10.27
CA GLU A 135 10.57 4.19 -8.80
C GLU A 135 11.27 2.96 -8.20
N ALA A 136 11.07 1.78 -8.80
CA ALA A 136 11.79 0.57 -8.41
C ALA A 136 13.30 0.68 -8.60
N GLN A 137 13.76 1.35 -9.67
CA GLN A 137 15.18 1.61 -9.90
C GLN A 137 15.73 2.59 -8.87
N ASN A 138 15.06 3.73 -8.64
CA ASN A 138 15.46 4.70 -7.63
C ASN A 138 15.54 4.06 -6.23
N ASN A 139 14.58 3.20 -5.88
CA ASN A 139 14.60 2.50 -4.58
C ASN A 139 15.77 1.52 -4.47
N LYS A 140 16.22 0.91 -5.58
CA LYS A 140 17.44 0.11 -5.60
C LYS A 140 18.68 1.00 -5.41
N ASP A 141 18.76 2.11 -6.13
CA ASP A 141 19.91 3.01 -6.09
C ASP A 141 20.08 3.65 -4.70
N ILE A 142 18.96 3.94 -4.01
CA ILE A 142 18.92 4.49 -2.65
C ILE A 142 19.06 3.37 -1.58
N ASN A 143 19.18 2.10 -1.98
CA ASN A 143 19.20 0.94 -1.08
C ASN A 143 18.05 0.96 -0.05
N VAL A 144 16.84 1.35 -0.49
CA VAL A 144 15.66 1.35 0.38
C VAL A 144 15.40 -0.09 0.81
N ASP A 145 15.53 -0.34 2.11
CA ASP A 145 15.24 -1.65 2.68
C ASP A 145 13.76 -2.00 2.47
N ARG A 146 13.54 -3.09 1.74
CA ARG A 146 12.20 -3.61 1.43
C ARG A 146 11.57 -4.32 2.63
N ALA A 147 12.38 -4.76 3.61
CA ALA A 147 11.88 -5.40 4.82
C ALA A 147 11.19 -4.40 5.75
N THR A 148 11.64 -3.15 5.81
CA THR A 148 11.10 -2.12 6.72
C THR A 148 9.63 -1.78 6.45
N SER A 149 9.15 -1.93 5.21
CA SER A 149 7.77 -1.61 4.83
C SER A 149 6.86 -2.82 4.66
N ALA A 150 7.42 -4.05 4.68
CA ALA A 150 6.67 -5.29 4.51
C ALA A 150 6.52 -6.11 5.81
N LEU A 151 7.33 -5.85 6.86
CA LEU A 151 7.40 -6.66 8.09
C LEU A 151 6.99 -5.96 9.39
N THR A 152 6.41 -4.76 9.36
CA THR A 152 5.90 -4.09 10.59
C THR A 152 4.46 -4.47 10.95
N ASN A 153 4.00 -5.66 10.55
CA ASN A 153 2.72 -6.22 11.00
C ASN A 153 2.87 -7.50 11.83
N GLY A 154 4.10 -7.88 12.21
CA GLY A 154 4.30 -8.84 13.28
C GLY A 154 4.04 -8.18 14.63
N TYR A 155 3.25 -8.83 15.49
CA TYR A 155 3.07 -8.44 16.89
C TYR A 155 4.44 -8.18 17.51
N SER A 156 4.76 -6.91 17.73
CA SER A 156 6.14 -6.45 17.89
C SER A 156 6.66 -6.67 19.31
N THR A 157 5.75 -6.97 20.25
CA THR A 157 6.08 -7.18 21.66
C THR A 157 5.34 -8.38 22.24
N ILE A 158 5.99 -9.06 23.19
CA ILE A 158 5.40 -10.16 23.97
C ILE A 158 4.11 -9.70 24.68
N ALA A 159 4.03 -8.42 25.06
CA ALA A 159 2.83 -7.83 25.66
C ALA A 159 1.62 -7.86 24.72
N GLN A 160 1.80 -7.57 23.43
CA GLN A 160 0.72 -7.63 22.45
C GLN A 160 0.21 -9.06 22.24
N ILE A 161 1.12 -10.02 22.15
CA ILE A 161 0.77 -11.45 22.01
C ILE A 161 0.00 -11.94 23.24
N LYS A 162 0.46 -11.55 24.44
CA LYS A 162 -0.22 -11.85 25.70
C LYS A 162 -1.63 -11.27 25.73
N LEU A 163 -1.79 -10.01 25.35
CA LEU A 163 -3.09 -9.35 25.32
C LEU A 163 -4.06 -10.10 24.39
N ILE A 164 -3.60 -10.47 23.19
CA ILE A 164 -4.43 -11.20 22.22
C ILE A 164 -4.82 -12.58 22.76
N SER A 165 -3.86 -13.32 23.32
CA SER A 165 -4.13 -14.62 23.95
C SER A 165 -5.16 -14.52 25.08
N GLN A 166 -5.05 -13.49 25.92
CA GLN A 166 -6.03 -13.21 26.98
C GLN A 166 -7.41 -12.86 26.42
N THR A 167 -7.48 -12.07 25.35
CA THR A 167 -8.77 -11.74 24.72
C THR A 167 -9.46 -12.96 24.12
N PHE A 168 -8.72 -13.93 23.57
CA PHE A 168 -9.31 -15.18 23.10
C PHE A 168 -9.85 -16.01 24.26
N ILE A 169 -9.06 -16.22 25.33
CA ILE A 169 -9.46 -17.07 26.47
C ILE A 169 -10.63 -16.46 27.24
N ASN A 170 -10.63 -15.15 27.45
CA ASN A 170 -11.62 -14.45 28.26
C ASN A 170 -12.85 -14.02 27.46
N ASN A 171 -13.02 -14.48 26.21
CA ASN A 171 -14.17 -14.12 25.39
C ASN A 171 -15.45 -14.79 25.92
N PRO A 172 -16.42 -14.03 26.46
CA PRO A 172 -17.65 -14.59 27.05
C PRO A 172 -18.66 -15.07 26.00
N GLU A 173 -18.52 -14.65 24.73
CA GLU A 173 -19.45 -14.99 23.65
C GLU A 173 -19.16 -16.36 23.00
N GLN A 174 -17.95 -16.90 23.21
CA GLN A 174 -17.52 -18.17 22.60
C GLN A 174 -17.35 -19.26 23.65
N SER A 175 -17.74 -20.49 23.29
CA SER A 175 -17.39 -21.66 24.08
C SER A 175 -15.87 -21.80 24.19
N PHE A 176 -15.39 -22.14 25.38
CA PHE A 176 -13.97 -22.34 25.70
C PHE A 176 -13.24 -23.21 24.66
N LYS A 177 -13.90 -24.24 24.11
CA LYS A 177 -13.35 -25.10 23.06
C LYS A 177 -12.88 -24.30 21.83
N TYR A 178 -13.71 -23.39 21.34
CA TYR A 178 -13.40 -22.59 20.14
C TYR A 178 -12.39 -21.50 20.47
N SER A 179 -12.54 -20.85 21.62
CA SER A 179 -11.59 -19.87 22.15
C SER A 179 -10.17 -20.44 22.27
N PHE A 180 -10.04 -21.63 22.86
CA PHE A 180 -8.77 -22.33 23.02
C PHE A 180 -8.16 -22.71 21.66
N ARG A 181 -8.96 -23.32 20.77
CA ARG A 181 -8.50 -23.70 19.41
C ARG A 181 -7.99 -22.48 18.64
N ASN A 182 -8.74 -21.37 18.66
CA ASN A 182 -8.38 -20.16 17.92
C ASN A 182 -7.12 -19.51 18.49
N ASN A 183 -6.96 -19.49 19.83
CA ASN A 183 -5.74 -19.03 20.48
C ASN A 183 -4.53 -19.91 20.14
N LEU A 184 -4.69 -21.24 20.19
CA LEU A 184 -3.61 -22.16 19.83
C LEU A 184 -3.19 -21.98 18.37
N ALA A 185 -4.15 -21.87 17.44
CA ALA A 185 -3.86 -21.60 16.03
C ALA A 185 -3.12 -20.26 15.83
N PHE A 186 -3.49 -19.23 16.59
CA PHE A 186 -2.82 -17.94 16.61
C PHE A 186 -1.37 -18.05 17.09
N LEU A 187 -1.13 -18.71 18.23
CA LEU A 187 0.20 -18.91 18.79
C LEU A 187 1.10 -19.74 17.88
N LEU A 188 0.57 -20.82 17.29
CA LEU A 188 1.30 -21.64 16.33
C LEU A 188 1.66 -20.84 15.07
N SER A 189 0.72 -20.05 14.54
CA SER A 189 1.00 -19.17 13.40
C SER A 189 2.09 -18.14 13.72
N HIS A 190 2.11 -17.63 14.95
CA HIS A 190 3.06 -16.61 15.38
C HIS A 190 4.46 -17.16 15.64
N TYR A 191 4.60 -18.20 16.46
CA TYR A 191 5.91 -18.74 16.88
C TYR A 191 6.54 -19.65 15.83
N LEU A 192 5.74 -20.40 15.06
CA LEU A 192 6.23 -21.29 14.00
C LEU A 192 6.20 -20.62 12.63
N LEU A 193 5.79 -19.35 12.54
CA LEU A 193 5.67 -18.57 11.30
C LEU A 193 4.84 -19.27 10.22
N LEU A 194 3.84 -20.05 10.65
CA LEU A 194 3.01 -20.86 9.77
C LEU A 194 1.89 -20.02 9.14
N ARG A 195 1.58 -20.34 7.88
CA ARG A 195 0.37 -19.83 7.23
C ARG A 195 -0.85 -20.60 7.74
N GLY A 196 -2.02 -19.98 7.68
CA GLY A 196 -3.26 -20.59 8.18
C GLY A 196 -3.59 -21.95 7.53
N GLU A 197 -3.14 -22.20 6.31
CA GLU A 197 -3.24 -23.53 5.68
C GLU A 197 -2.40 -24.58 6.39
N SER A 198 -1.12 -24.29 6.63
CA SER A 198 -0.20 -25.18 7.35
C SER A 198 -0.69 -25.48 8.76
N VAL A 199 -1.20 -24.48 9.48
CA VAL A 199 -1.74 -24.67 10.85
C VAL A 199 -2.95 -25.60 10.89
N ARG A 200 -3.82 -25.56 9.86
CA ARG A 200 -5.00 -26.44 9.79
C ARG A 200 -4.65 -27.90 9.47
N ASN A 201 -3.55 -28.12 8.79
CA ASN A 201 -3.08 -29.45 8.39
C ASN A 201 -2.12 -30.06 9.42
N LEU A 202 -1.91 -29.40 10.58
CA LEU A 202 -1.09 -29.97 11.64
C LEU A 202 -1.80 -31.18 12.25
N GLU A 203 -1.10 -32.29 12.25
CA GLU A 203 -1.55 -33.53 12.86
C GLU A 203 -0.76 -33.79 14.15
N PHE A 204 -1.42 -34.42 15.13
CA PHE A 204 -0.74 -34.87 16.35
C PHE A 204 0.35 -35.91 16.05
N SER A 205 0.23 -36.68 14.97
CA SER A 205 1.22 -37.64 14.47
C SER A 205 2.56 -36.98 14.09
N GLY A 206 2.54 -35.69 13.73
CA GLY A 206 3.73 -34.90 13.39
C GLY A 206 4.38 -34.23 14.60
N LEU A 207 3.82 -34.39 15.80
CA LEU A 207 4.39 -33.83 17.03
C LEU A 207 5.43 -34.81 17.60
N GLN A 208 6.69 -34.39 17.59
CA GLN A 208 7.78 -35.13 18.20
C GLN A 208 8.33 -34.32 19.37
N TYR A 209 8.55 -34.97 20.50
CA TYR A 209 9.34 -34.39 21.57
C TYR A 209 10.71 -35.06 21.57
N MET A 210 11.76 -34.29 21.81
CA MET A 210 13.09 -34.82 22.03
C MET A 210 13.61 -34.23 23.32
N GLU A 211 14.13 -35.08 24.21
CA GLU A 211 14.83 -34.59 25.40
C GLU A 211 16.29 -34.33 25.02
N LEU A 212 16.67 -33.05 24.95
CA LEU A 212 18.06 -32.69 24.72
C LEU A 212 18.82 -32.75 26.04
N SER A 213 19.53 -33.85 26.25
CA SER A 213 20.51 -33.92 27.33
C SER A 213 21.68 -32.98 27.02
N LYS A 214 21.86 -31.94 27.85
CA LYS A 214 23.00 -31.01 27.87
C LYS A 214 23.02 -29.93 26.77
N VAL A 215 22.13 -28.95 26.85
CA VAL A 215 22.22 -27.72 26.03
C VAL A 215 22.81 -26.58 26.87
N GLY A 216 23.82 -25.87 26.34
CA GLY A 216 24.57 -24.80 27.03
C GLY A 216 26.02 -25.20 27.37
N THR A 217 26.88 -24.22 27.66
CA THR A 217 28.34 -24.42 27.88
C THR A 217 28.71 -25.34 29.04
N GLU A 218 27.78 -25.64 29.95
CA GLU A 218 28.02 -26.50 31.12
C GLU A 218 27.04 -27.69 31.24
N GLY A 219 26.11 -27.87 30.29
CA GLY A 219 25.14 -28.97 30.32
C GLY A 219 24.14 -28.93 31.48
N THR A 220 23.91 -27.75 32.07
CA THR A 220 23.21 -27.56 33.36
C THR A 220 21.68 -27.69 33.28
N TYR A 221 21.07 -27.64 32.10
CA TYR A 221 19.62 -27.63 31.96
C TYR A 221 19.13 -28.68 30.95
N PRO A 222 18.19 -29.56 31.33
CA PRO A 222 17.43 -30.33 30.35
C PRO A 222 16.54 -29.35 29.56
N ALA A 223 16.69 -29.34 28.24
CA ALA A 223 15.78 -28.64 27.34
C ALA A 223 14.90 -29.67 26.63
N ILE A 224 13.59 -29.45 26.63
CA ILE A 224 12.64 -30.28 25.90
C ILE A 224 12.15 -29.48 24.69
N PRO A 225 12.84 -29.52 23.55
CA PRO A 225 12.27 -29.05 22.29
C PRO A 225 11.09 -29.94 21.88
N ILE A 226 10.06 -29.27 21.35
CA ILE A 226 8.96 -29.91 20.64
C ILE A 226 9.20 -29.63 19.16
N GLU A 227 9.51 -30.67 18.41
CA GLU A 227 9.62 -30.63 16.96
C GLU A 227 8.25 -30.92 16.35
N LEU A 228 7.91 -30.18 15.31
CA LEU A 228 6.60 -30.27 14.68
C LEU A 228 6.80 -30.42 13.18
N LEU A 229 6.54 -31.62 12.67
CA LEU A 229 6.76 -31.97 11.28
C LEU A 229 5.60 -31.40 10.45
N VAL A 230 5.91 -30.36 9.65
CA VAL A 230 4.92 -29.68 8.82
C VAL A 230 4.96 -30.27 7.42
N THR A 231 3.93 -31.03 7.06
CA THR A 231 3.74 -31.51 5.70
C THR A 231 3.30 -30.35 4.81
N GLN A 232 4.17 -29.94 3.88
CA GLN A 232 3.77 -29.04 2.81
C GLN A 232 3.08 -29.87 1.73
N ASN A 233 1.79 -29.63 1.51
CA ASN A 233 1.16 -30.12 0.29
C ASN A 233 1.90 -29.49 -0.89
N PRO A 234 2.39 -30.28 -1.88
CA PRO A 234 2.90 -29.69 -3.10
C PRO A 234 1.78 -28.83 -3.66
N SER A 235 2.03 -27.52 -3.82
CA SER A 235 1.08 -26.65 -4.47
C SER A 235 0.74 -27.28 -5.83
N HIS A 236 -0.53 -27.24 -6.20
CA HIS A 236 -0.96 -27.48 -7.57
C HIS A 236 -0.41 -26.34 -8.47
N ASP A 237 0.91 -26.28 -8.61
CA ASP A 237 1.65 -25.45 -9.56
C ASP A 237 2.37 -26.42 -10.51
N CYS A 238 1.60 -27.01 -11.43
CA CYS A 238 1.98 -27.48 -12.76
C CYS A 238 1.04 -28.59 -13.22
N VAL A 239 -0.13 -28.21 -13.75
CA VAL A 239 -0.71 -28.96 -14.86
C VAL A 239 -1.08 -27.94 -15.94
N ARG A 240 -0.66 -28.29 -17.16
CA ARG A 240 -0.62 -27.52 -18.40
C ARG A 240 -1.86 -26.70 -18.73
#